data_AF-A0A1B8YG76-F1
#
_entry.id   AF-A0A1B8YG76-F1
#
_cell.length_a   1.000
_cell.length_b   1.000
_cell.length_c   1.000
_cell.angle_alpha   90.00
_cell.angle_beta   90.00
_cell.angle_gamma   90.00
#
_symmetry.space_group_name_H-M   'P 1'
#
loop_
_entity.id
_entity.type
_entity.pdbx_description
1 polymer ?
#
loop_
_entity_poly.entity_id
_entity_poly.type
_entity_poly.pdbx_seq_one_letter_code
_entity_poly.pdbx_strand_id
1 'polypeptide(L)'
;MSALLQVGIANIELKDRTFKNPLWGADYYYHERQINHQRSDLPSYTYYDFPGRFKDERGERMSQFRLEALRADTMFGGGQSDCFALAPAWLTALRDPQWPGYYRMETLLKSELGFIPD
;
A
#
# COMPACT_ATOMS: atom_id res chain seq x y z
N MET A 1 -10.80 15.41 -11.03
CA MET A 1 -10.04 14.36 -10.32
C MET A 1 -8.59 14.80 -10.23
N SER A 2 -8.02 14.81 -9.03
CA SER A 2 -6.58 15.02 -8.84
C SER A 2 -5.98 13.69 -8.40
N ALA A 3 -4.94 13.24 -9.10
CA ALA A 3 -4.16 12.08 -8.69
C ALA A 3 -2.96 12.57 -7.88
N LEU A 4 -2.86 12.11 -6.63
CA LEU A 4 -1.67 12.36 -5.81
C LEU A 4 -0.77 11.14 -5.91
N LEU A 5 0.44 11.37 -6.40
CA LEU A 5 1.49 10.37 -6.53
C LEU A 5 2.61 10.68 -5.55
N GLN A 6 2.90 9.72 -4.67
CA GLN A 6 4.02 9.80 -3.74
C GLN A 6 5.07 8.76 -4.11
N VAL A 7 6.35 9.11 -3.93
CA VAL A 7 7.45 8.18 -4.15
C VAL A 7 7.36 7.04 -3.14
N GLY A 8 7.20 5.81 -3.63
CA GLY A 8 7.07 4.63 -2.80
C GLY A 8 8.40 3.95 -2.46
N ILE A 9 8.35 3.10 -1.44
CA ILE A 9 9.44 2.19 -1.05
C ILE A 9 9.47 1.01 -2.02
N ALA A 10 10.66 0.52 -2.36
CA ALA A 10 10.84 -0.56 -3.33
C ALA A 10 11.21 -1.90 -2.73
N ASN A 11 11.98 -1.82 -1.64
CA ASN A 11 12.62 -2.95 -1.02
C ASN A 11 12.38 -2.88 0.47
N ILE A 12 12.22 -4.04 1.09
CA ILE A 12 12.20 -4.14 2.53
C ILE A 12 13.11 -5.28 2.99
N GLU A 13 13.79 -5.05 4.11
CA GLU A 13 14.60 -6.04 4.81
C GLU A 13 14.16 -6.07 6.28
N LEU A 14 13.71 -7.24 6.73
CA LEU A 14 13.27 -7.46 8.09
C LEU A 14 14.20 -8.45 8.78
N LYS A 15 14.61 -8.12 10.00
CA LYS A 15 15.47 -8.98 10.81
C LYS A 15 14.83 -9.29 12.15
N ASP A 16 15.01 -10.51 12.66
CA ASP A 16 14.63 -10.87 14.03
C ASP A 16 15.70 -11.76 14.68
N ARG A 17 15.56 -12.02 15.97
CA ARG A 17 16.39 -12.96 16.75
C ARG A 17 15.51 -13.76 17.71
N THR A 18 15.86 -15.03 17.92
CA THR A 18 15.18 -15.90 18.88
C THR A 18 16.18 -16.53 19.83
N PHE A 19 15.88 -16.48 21.13
CA PHE A 19 16.73 -17.11 22.14
C PHE A 19 16.76 -18.63 22.01
N LYS A 20 15.70 -19.24 21.46
CA LYS A 20 15.59 -20.69 21.28
C LYS A 20 16.52 -21.24 20.19
N ASN A 21 16.94 -20.39 19.26
CA ASN A 21 17.81 -20.76 18.15
C ASN A 21 18.65 -19.53 17.72
N PRO A 22 19.73 -19.21 18.46
CA PRO A 22 20.51 -17.99 18.25
C PRO A 22 21.23 -17.93 16.88
N LEU A 23 21.47 -19.09 16.27
CA LEU A 23 22.14 -19.22 14.96
C LEU A 23 21.16 -19.14 13.78
N TRP A 24 19.86 -19.05 14.02
CA TRP A 24 18.87 -18.96 12.94
C TRP A 24 19.03 -17.66 12.15
N GLY A 25 19.20 -17.78 10.82
CA GLY A 25 19.25 -16.67 9.87
C GLY A 25 17.86 -16.07 9.66
N ALA A 26 17.41 -15.30 10.64
CA ALA A 26 16.10 -14.64 10.68
C ALA A 26 16.09 -13.30 9.93
N ASP A 27 16.66 -13.29 8.73
CA ASP A 27 16.74 -12.15 7.83
C ASP A 27 15.84 -12.44 6.60
N TYR A 28 14.83 -11.61 6.37
CA TYR A 28 13.90 -11.75 5.24
C TYR A 28 13.88 -10.48 4.40
N TYR A 29 13.92 -10.66 3.09
CA TYR A 29 13.93 -9.59 2.11
C TYR A 29 12.73 -9.72 1.18
N TYR A 30 12.17 -8.59 0.75
CA TYR A 30 11.20 -8.56 -0.34
C TYR A 30 11.40 -7.36 -1.25
N HIS A 31 11.31 -7.61 -2.55
CA HIS A 31 11.41 -6.63 -3.63
C HIS A 31 10.09 -6.57 -4.40
N GLU A 32 9.53 -5.38 -4.54
CA GLU A 32 8.31 -5.20 -5.33
C GLU A 32 8.60 -5.34 -6.82
N ARG A 33 7.81 -6.17 -7.53
CA ARG A 33 7.95 -6.34 -8.98
C ARG A 33 7.29 -5.21 -9.77
N GLN A 34 6.25 -4.59 -9.22
CA GLN A 34 5.57 -3.46 -9.83
C GLN A 34 6.14 -2.13 -9.31
N ILE A 35 7.20 -1.67 -9.96
CA ILE A 35 7.98 -0.45 -9.65
C ILE A 35 7.26 0.83 -10.16
N ASN A 36 6.00 0.72 -10.57
CA ASN A 36 5.19 1.90 -10.90
C ASN A 36 5.25 2.87 -9.71
N HIS A 37 5.53 4.14 -9.97
CA HIS A 37 5.62 5.22 -8.96
C HIS A 37 6.90 5.27 -8.12
N GLN A 38 7.99 4.65 -8.58
CA GLN A 38 9.33 4.98 -8.08
C GLN A 38 10.03 5.96 -9.01
N ARG A 39 10.96 6.73 -8.45
CA ARG A 39 11.86 7.58 -9.22
C ARG A 39 12.75 6.71 -10.11
N SER A 40 12.77 6.96 -11.40
CA SER A 40 13.70 6.31 -12.34
C SER A 40 15.10 6.94 -12.33
N ASP A 41 15.22 8.14 -11.76
CA ASP A 41 16.42 8.97 -11.70
C ASP A 41 17.31 8.70 -10.48
N LEU A 42 16.79 8.06 -9.43
CA LEU A 42 17.51 7.78 -8.18
C LEU A 42 17.39 6.30 -7.78
N PRO A 43 18.40 5.75 -7.08
CA PRO A 43 18.30 4.42 -6.48
C PRO A 43 17.05 4.31 -5.60
N SER A 44 16.34 3.21 -5.77
CA SER A 44 15.11 2.93 -5.04
C SER A 44 15.36 2.83 -3.53
N TYR A 45 14.52 3.45 -2.72
CA TYR A 45 14.68 3.44 -1.26
C TYR A 45 14.38 2.06 -0.66
N THR A 46 15.27 1.60 0.23
CA THR A 46 15.13 0.34 0.98
C THR A 46 14.75 0.64 2.43
N TYR A 47 13.72 -0.05 2.93
CA TYR A 47 13.29 0.04 4.32
C TYR A 47 13.85 -1.14 5.13
N TYR A 48 14.50 -0.85 6.25
CA TYR A 48 15.02 -1.87 7.16
C TYR A 48 14.33 -1.79 8.51
N ASP A 49 13.93 -2.93 9.09
CA ASP A 49 13.31 -2.98 10.42
C ASP A 49 13.83 -4.15 11.29
N PHE A 50 14.04 -3.85 12.56
CA PHE A 50 14.39 -4.80 13.61
C PHE A 50 13.82 -4.33 14.95
N PRO A 51 13.08 -5.17 15.70
CA PRO A 51 12.75 -6.56 15.39
C PRO A 51 11.58 -6.68 14.42
N GLY A 52 11.69 -7.59 13.45
CA GLY A 52 10.71 -7.88 12.41
C GLY A 52 9.45 -8.62 12.89
N ARG A 53 9.43 -9.07 14.17
CA ARG A 53 8.30 -9.70 14.87
C ARG A 53 7.87 -11.04 14.28
N PHE A 54 8.83 -11.88 13.90
CA PHE A 54 8.61 -13.25 13.44
C PHE A 54 9.59 -14.20 14.14
N LYS A 55 9.20 -15.47 14.30
CA LYS A 55 10.02 -16.51 14.94
C LYS A 55 10.13 -17.79 14.10
N ASP A 56 9.60 -17.75 12.89
CA ASP A 56 9.56 -18.83 11.91
C ASP A 56 9.60 -18.25 10.47
N GLU A 57 9.41 -19.11 9.48
CA GLU A 57 9.42 -18.79 8.04
C GLU A 57 8.35 -17.78 7.60
N ARG A 58 7.42 -17.40 8.48
CA ARG A 58 6.42 -16.35 8.20
C ARG A 58 7.04 -14.98 7.96
N GLY A 59 8.31 -14.78 8.33
CA GLY A 59 9.03 -13.54 8.04
C GLY A 59 9.04 -13.18 6.56
N GLU A 60 9.00 -14.16 5.65
CA GLU A 60 8.90 -13.92 4.20
C GLU A 60 7.57 -13.31 3.79
N ARG A 61 6.44 -13.81 4.30
CA ARG A 61 5.13 -13.19 4.02
C ARG A 61 4.99 -11.86 4.74
N MET A 62 5.58 -11.72 5.92
CA MET A 62 5.54 -10.48 6.68
C MET A 62 6.28 -9.34 5.96
N SER A 63 7.42 -9.63 5.31
CA SER A 63 8.13 -8.63 4.50
C SER A 63 7.27 -8.18 3.31
N GLN A 64 6.58 -9.11 2.64
CA GLN A 64 5.61 -8.79 1.58
C GLN A 64 4.50 -7.86 2.05
N PHE A 65 3.73 -8.28 3.06
CA PHE A 65 2.61 -7.49 3.59
C PHE A 65 3.03 -6.10 4.07
N ARG A 66 4.23 -5.99 4.65
CA ARG A 66 4.71 -4.72 5.18
C ARG A 66 5.16 -3.78 4.07
N LEU A 67 5.74 -4.29 2.99
CA LEU A 67 6.01 -3.48 1.80
C LEU A 67 4.70 -3.01 1.15
N GLU A 68 3.71 -3.89 1.02
CA GLU A 68 2.38 -3.53 0.49
C GLU A 68 1.72 -2.43 1.32
N ALA A 69 1.75 -2.53 2.65
CA ALA A 69 1.19 -1.51 3.53
C ALA A 69 1.91 -0.15 3.40
N LEU A 70 3.24 -0.16 3.29
CA LEU A 70 4.03 1.06 3.05
C LEU A 70 3.77 1.68 1.67
N ARG A 71 3.32 0.87 0.70
CA ARG A 71 3.00 1.30 -0.66
C ARG A 71 1.53 1.65 -0.85
N ALA A 72 0.64 1.26 0.06
CA ALA A 72 -0.79 1.47 -0.05
C ALA A 72 -1.16 2.94 -0.27
N ASP A 73 -0.36 3.85 0.29
CA ASP A 73 -0.60 5.29 0.21
C ASP A 73 0.05 6.00 -0.99
N THR A 74 0.74 5.26 -1.86
CA THR A 74 1.55 5.86 -2.95
C THR A 74 0.74 6.35 -4.14
N MET A 75 -0.49 5.85 -4.30
CA MET A 75 -1.38 6.17 -5.41
C MET A 75 -2.80 6.40 -4.90
N PHE A 76 -3.24 7.66 -4.88
CA PHE A 76 -4.61 8.02 -4.54
C PHE A 76 -5.25 8.91 -5.60
N GLY A 77 -6.52 8.61 -5.91
CA GLY A 77 -7.42 9.47 -6.65
C GLY A 77 -8.36 10.19 -5.70
N GLY A 78 -8.46 11.51 -5.84
CA GLY A 78 -9.48 12.32 -5.15
C GLY A 78 -10.64 12.67 -6.09
N GLY A 79 -11.87 12.46 -5.60
CA GLY A 79 -13.11 12.82 -6.30
C GLY A 79 -14.20 13.24 -5.31
N GLN A 80 -15.09 14.12 -5.77
CA GLN A 80 -16.30 14.50 -5.04
C GLN A 80 -17.52 13.95 -5.81
N SER A 81 -18.50 13.43 -5.09
CA SER A 81 -19.75 12.94 -5.65
C SER A 81 -20.90 13.17 -4.66
N ASP A 82 -22.09 13.35 -5.20
CA ASP A 82 -23.38 13.43 -4.53
C ASP A 82 -24.04 12.06 -4.31
N CYS A 83 -23.38 10.97 -4.71
CA CYS A 83 -23.92 9.62 -4.56
C CYS A 83 -23.95 9.18 -3.09
N PHE A 84 -25.15 9.16 -2.50
CA PHE A 84 -25.38 8.73 -1.13
C PHE A 84 -24.97 7.28 -0.83
N ALA A 85 -24.94 6.41 -1.85
CA ALA A 85 -24.55 5.01 -1.69
C ALA A 85 -23.03 4.80 -1.57
N LEU A 86 -22.23 5.86 -1.69
CA LEU A 86 -20.78 5.76 -1.52
C LEU A 86 -20.42 5.59 -0.04
N ALA A 87 -19.87 4.42 0.29
CA ALA A 87 -19.42 4.09 1.63
C ALA A 87 -17.97 3.60 1.62
N PRO A 88 -17.21 3.78 2.71
CA PRO A 88 -15.88 3.19 2.84
C PRO A 88 -15.90 1.67 2.67
N ALA A 89 -14.80 1.13 2.15
CA ALA A 89 -14.61 -0.27 1.77
C ALA A 89 -15.52 -0.77 0.63
N TRP A 90 -16.35 0.07 0.01
CA TRP A 90 -17.13 -0.31 -1.16
C TRP A 90 -16.30 -0.14 -2.43
N LEU A 91 -16.44 -1.11 -3.34
CA LEU A 91 -15.80 -1.11 -4.64
C LEU A 91 -16.74 -0.47 -5.65
N THR A 92 -16.30 0.63 -6.25
CA THR A 92 -17.12 1.42 -7.16
C THR A 92 -16.37 1.72 -8.45
N ALA A 93 -17.08 1.68 -9.57
CA ALA A 93 -16.53 2.09 -10.86
C ALA A 93 -16.82 3.57 -11.09
N LEU A 94 -15.76 4.35 -11.31
CA LEU A 94 -15.91 5.70 -11.86
C LEU A 94 -16.22 5.60 -13.35
N ARG A 95 -16.94 6.60 -13.90
CA ARG A 95 -17.17 6.72 -15.34
C ARG A 95 -17.14 8.20 -15.71
N ASP A 96 -16.26 8.58 -16.61
CA ASP A 96 -16.17 9.93 -17.16
C ASP A 96 -16.51 9.88 -18.68
N PRO A 97 -17.58 10.54 -19.12
CA PRO A 97 -17.98 10.54 -20.53
C PRO A 97 -16.96 11.19 -21.49
N GLN A 98 -16.05 12.04 -21.01
CA GLN A 98 -15.10 12.79 -21.84
C GLN A 98 -13.82 12.02 -22.19
N TRP A 99 -13.49 10.96 -21.45
CA TRP A 99 -12.29 10.16 -21.68
C TRP A 99 -12.60 8.68 -21.63
N PRO A 100 -12.92 8.02 -22.76
CA PRO A 100 -13.23 6.59 -22.79
C PRO A 100 -11.95 5.77 -22.58
N GLY A 101 -11.49 5.69 -21.33
CA GLY A 101 -10.37 4.90 -20.87
C GLY A 101 -10.78 4.13 -19.62
N TYR A 102 -10.33 2.88 -19.51
CA TYR A 102 -10.63 1.95 -18.42
C TYR A 102 -10.56 2.62 -17.04
N TYR A 103 -11.71 2.79 -16.38
CA TYR A 103 -11.74 3.17 -14.97
C TYR A 103 -11.41 1.94 -14.14
N ARG A 104 -10.29 2.01 -13.43
CA ARG A 104 -9.92 1.00 -12.43
C ARG A 104 -10.99 1.02 -11.34
N MET A 105 -11.54 -0.14 -11.03
CA MET A 105 -12.38 -0.32 -9.84
C MET A 105 -11.51 -0.02 -8.62
N GLU A 106 -11.84 1.03 -7.88
CA GLU A 106 -11.11 1.41 -6.67
C GLU A 106 -12.01 1.30 -5.44
N THR A 107 -11.39 0.90 -4.33
CA THR A 107 -12.08 0.81 -3.05
C THR A 107 -12.09 2.19 -2.41
N LEU A 108 -13.26 2.68 -2.01
CA LEU A 108 -13.35 3.94 -1.30
C LEU A 108 -12.75 3.78 0.10
N LEU A 109 -11.69 4.52 0.41
CA LEU A 109 -10.99 4.36 1.70
C LEU A 109 -11.57 5.26 2.79
N LYS A 110 -12.01 6.47 2.43
CA LYS A 110 -12.49 7.49 3.36
C LYS A 110 -13.58 8.33 2.68
N SER A 111 -14.61 8.70 3.43
CA SER A 111 -15.68 9.63 3.02
C SER A 111 -15.85 10.73 4.05
N GLU A 112 -15.95 11.97 3.61
CA GLU A 112 -16.28 13.12 4.46
C GLU A 112 -17.80 13.39 4.36
N LEU A 113 -18.62 12.51 4.92
CA LEU A 113 -20.06 12.76 5.05
C LEU A 113 -20.32 13.38 6.43
N GLY A 114 -20.78 14.64 6.45
CA GLY A 114 -21.31 15.24 7.66
C GLY A 114 -22.63 14.57 8.05
N PHE A 115 -22.83 14.31 9.35
CA PHE A 115 -24.10 13.85 9.89
C PHE A 115 -25.16 14.93 9.62
N ILE A 116 -26.19 14.62 8.83
CA ILE A 116 -27.37 15.47 8.65
C ILE A 116 -28.39 14.98 9.69
N PRO A 117 -28.64 15.70 10.80
CA PRO A 117 -29.70 15.32 11.72
C PRO A 117 -31.06 15.50 11.06
N ASP A 118 -31.98 14.59 11.40
CA ASP A 118 -33.39 14.57 10.96
C ASP A 118 -34.17 15.86 11.29
#